data_AF-A0AAN9IMV0-F1
#
_entry.id   AF-A0AAN9IMV0-F1
#
_cell.length_a   1.000
_cell.length_b   1.000
_cell.length_c   1.000
_cell.angle_alpha   90.00
_cell.angle_beta   90.00
_cell.angle_gamma   90.00
#
_symmetry.space_group_name_H-M   'P 1'
#
loop_
_entity.id
_entity.type
_entity.pdbx_description
1 polymer ?
#
loop_
_entity_poly.entity_id
_entity_poly.type
_entity_poly.pdbx_seq_one_letter_code
_entity_poly.pdbx_strand_id
1 'polypeptide(L)'
;MGKNQQKLQKAVSDNDVSQEIDKYYNLELDTRNIATIDEEVQQVQCQCCGLKEECTKGYITQVQKCHCGKWVCGLCSEAVKERVRGSPKVFMKDALSSHRDFYLEYNCTRLNPKLSLTLSMREIAKRSLGNRKSMGVMSISKLGRSTSHP
;
A
#
# COMPACT_ATOMS: atom_id res chain seq x y z
N MET A 1 58.19 -47.54 38.60
CA MET A 1 57.42 -47.87 37.38
C MET A 1 56.81 -46.59 36.81
N GLY A 2 57.50 -45.89 35.91
CA GLY A 2 57.00 -44.66 35.27
C GLY A 2 56.62 -44.94 33.82
N LYS A 3 55.33 -44.91 33.49
CA LYS A 3 54.86 -45.01 32.10
C LYS A 3 55.03 -43.63 31.45
N ASN A 4 56.01 -43.50 30.57
CA ASN A 4 56.18 -42.32 29.70
C ASN A 4 55.06 -42.34 28.64
N GLN A 5 54.01 -41.55 28.86
CA GLN A 5 53.01 -41.28 27.83
C GLN A 5 53.59 -40.23 26.87
N GLN A 6 54.08 -40.69 25.72
CA GLN A 6 54.41 -39.80 24.61
C GLN A 6 53.12 -39.16 24.09
N LYS A 7 52.94 -37.86 24.35
CA LYS A 7 51.89 -37.05 23.71
C LYS A 7 52.28 -36.85 22.24
N LEU A 8 51.73 -37.67 21.36
CA LEU A 8 51.78 -37.44 19.91
C LEU A 8 50.97 -36.18 19.63
N GLN A 9 51.65 -35.10 19.25
CA GLN A 9 50.98 -33.95 18.65
C GLN A 9 50.48 -34.40 17.27
N LYS A 10 49.16 -34.32 17.05
CA LYS A 10 48.58 -34.60 15.73
C LYS A 10 49.05 -33.51 14.78
N ALA A 11 49.75 -33.88 13.72
CA ALA A 11 50.03 -32.99 12.61
C ALA A 11 48.72 -32.74 11.86
N VAL A 12 48.32 -31.48 11.75
CA VAL A 12 47.22 -31.09 10.87
C VAL A 12 47.76 -31.16 9.44
N SER A 13 47.02 -31.80 8.55
CA SER A 13 47.42 -31.93 7.14
C SER A 13 47.34 -30.56 6.45
N ASP A 14 48.30 -30.24 5.59
CA ASP A 14 48.31 -29.00 4.80
C ASP A 14 47.02 -28.81 3.97
N ASN A 15 46.37 -29.93 3.63
CA ASN A 15 45.10 -29.96 2.92
C ASN A 15 43.90 -29.51 3.79
N ASP A 16 43.96 -29.69 5.11
CA ASP A 16 42.93 -29.20 6.06
C ASP A 16 43.04 -27.68 6.20
N VAL A 17 44.27 -27.17 6.31
CA VAL A 17 44.55 -25.74 6.38
C VAL A 17 44.11 -25.03 5.09
N SER A 18 44.39 -25.64 3.93
CA SER A 18 43.99 -25.10 2.62
C SER A 18 42.47 -25.01 2.47
N GLN A 19 41.73 -26.04 2.89
CA GLN A 19 40.26 -26.03 2.84
C GLN A 19 39.64 -24.99 3.78
N GLU A 20 40.23 -24.77 4.95
CA GLU A 20 39.75 -23.77 5.90
C GLU A 20 40.01 -22.34 5.42
N ILE A 21 41.15 -22.12 4.75
CA ILE A 21 41.48 -20.87 4.08
C ILE A 21 40.47 -20.59 2.95
N ASP A 22 40.20 -21.57 2.09
CA ASP A 22 39.22 -21.41 0.99
C ASP A 22 37.82 -21.11 1.53
N LYS A 23 37.41 -21.76 2.62
CA LYS A 23 36.12 -21.49 3.28
C LYS A 23 36.04 -20.06 3.79
N TYR A 24 37.11 -19.54 4.40
CA TYR A 24 37.18 -18.16 4.88
C TYR A 24 37.05 -17.16 3.73
N TYR A 25 37.80 -17.36 2.64
CA TYR A 25 37.73 -16.48 1.46
C TYR A 25 36.37 -16.50 0.77
N ASN A 26 35.72 -17.67 0.66
CA ASN A 26 34.37 -17.77 0.10
C ASN A 26 33.34 -17.03 0.96
N LEU A 27 33.43 -17.12 2.29
CA LEU A 27 32.54 -16.40 3.21
C LEU A 27 32.73 -14.88 3.12
N GLU A 28 33.97 -14.41 2.97
CA GLU A 28 34.26 -13.00 2.74
C GLU A 28 33.75 -12.51 1.37
N LEU A 29 33.85 -13.34 0.33
CA LEU A 29 33.32 -13.03 -0.99
C LEU A 29 31.79 -12.91 -0.97
N ASP A 30 31.09 -13.81 -0.28
CA ASP A 30 29.64 -13.71 -0.09
C ASP A 30 29.24 -12.45 0.69
N THR A 31 30.00 -12.10 1.72
CA THR A 31 29.78 -10.89 2.52
C THR A 31 30.03 -9.62 1.70
N ARG A 32 31.08 -9.60 0.87
CA ARG A 32 31.36 -8.50 -0.06
C ARG A 32 30.31 -8.41 -1.16
N ASN A 33 29.85 -9.55 -1.69
CA ASN A 33 28.78 -9.59 -2.66
C ASN A 33 27.47 -9.03 -2.09
N ILE A 34 27.12 -9.35 -0.83
CA ILE A 34 25.99 -8.73 -0.12
C ILE A 34 26.19 -7.22 0.05
N ALA A 35 27.40 -6.77 0.41
CA ALA A 35 27.71 -5.34 0.55
C ALA A 35 27.69 -4.56 -0.77
N THR A 36 27.85 -5.22 -1.92
CA THR A 36 27.71 -4.64 -3.26
C THR A 36 26.29 -4.70 -3.82
N ILE A 37 25.35 -5.40 -3.16
CA ILE A 37 23.93 -5.19 -3.41
C ILE A 37 23.59 -3.87 -2.72
N ASP A 38 23.95 -2.77 -3.39
CA ASP A 38 23.33 -1.48 -3.16
C ASP A 38 21.85 -1.68 -3.51
N GLU A 39 21.05 -2.10 -2.53
CA GLU A 39 19.60 -2.18 -2.66
C GLU A 39 19.11 -0.74 -2.74
N GLU A 40 19.24 -0.15 -3.93
CA GLU A 40 18.96 1.24 -4.16
C GLU A 40 17.50 1.51 -3.76
N VAL A 41 17.35 2.13 -2.59
CA VAL A 41 16.06 2.50 -2.03
C VAL A 41 15.61 3.80 -2.67
N GLN A 42 14.34 3.86 -3.02
CA GLN A 42 13.72 5.04 -3.61
C GLN A 42 12.50 5.41 -2.80
N GLN A 43 12.32 6.72 -2.58
CA GLN A 43 11.08 7.24 -2.03
C GLN A 43 10.01 7.23 -3.12
N VAL A 44 8.93 6.49 -2.89
CA VAL A 44 7.81 6.31 -3.81
C VAL A 44 6.50 6.69 -3.14
N GLN A 45 5.56 7.19 -3.91
CA GLN A 45 4.26 7.64 -3.42
C GLN A 45 3.13 6.74 -3.94
N CYS A 46 2.34 6.18 -3.03
CA CYS A 46 1.19 5.34 -3.35
C CYS A 46 0.17 6.12 -4.20
N GLN A 47 -0.23 5.56 -5.34
CA GLN A 47 -1.17 6.22 -6.26
C GLN A 47 -2.63 6.23 -5.76
N CYS A 48 -2.94 5.47 -4.71
CA CYS A 48 -4.26 5.42 -4.09
C CYS A 48 -4.40 6.44 -2.96
N CYS A 49 -3.49 6.38 -1.98
CA CYS A 49 -3.61 7.17 -0.74
C CYS A 49 -2.60 8.30 -0.58
N GLY A 50 -1.59 8.37 -1.44
CA GLY A 50 -0.54 9.39 -1.35
C GLY A 50 0.50 9.15 -0.25
N LEU A 51 0.44 8.03 0.48
CA LEU A 51 1.47 7.64 1.44
C LEU A 51 2.82 7.49 0.73
N LYS A 52 3.87 8.06 1.32
CA LYS A 52 5.25 7.93 0.84
C LYS A 52 5.96 6.84 1.62
N GLU A 53 6.66 5.96 0.92
CA GLU A 53 7.43 4.85 1.48
C GLU A 53 8.81 4.82 0.82
N GLU A 54 9.82 4.35 1.56
CA GLU A 54 11.14 4.06 1.02
C GLU A 54 11.21 2.57 0.71
N CYS A 55 11.47 2.22 -0.54
CA CYS A 55 11.40 0.84 -1.02
C CYS A 55 12.53 0.55 -2.00
N THR A 56 13.01 -0.69 -2.02
CA THR A 56 14.01 -1.14 -2.98
C THR A 56 13.43 -1.13 -4.40
N LYS A 57 14.26 -0.82 -5.41
CA LYS A 57 13.85 -0.86 -6.83
C LYS A 57 13.20 -2.19 -7.23
N GLY A 58 13.73 -3.31 -6.73
CA GLY A 58 13.21 -4.65 -7.00
C GLY A 58 11.77 -4.81 -6.49
N TYR A 59 11.52 -4.40 -5.25
CA TYR A 59 10.19 -4.45 -4.65
C TYR A 59 9.20 -3.53 -5.38
N ILE A 60 9.62 -2.30 -5.73
CA ILE A 60 8.81 -1.36 -6.51
C ILE A 60 8.35 -1.99 -7.82
N THR A 61 9.28 -2.57 -8.57
CA THR A 61 9.00 -3.21 -9.86
C THR A 61 8.02 -4.38 -9.69
N GLN A 62 8.21 -5.21 -8.66
CA GLN A 62 7.33 -6.35 -8.38
C GLN A 62 5.88 -5.89 -8.08
N VAL A 63 5.73 -4.89 -7.22
CA VAL A 63 4.42 -4.33 -6.89
C VAL A 63 3.75 -3.74 -8.14
N GLN A 64 4.48 -2.96 -8.94
CA GLN A 64 3.95 -2.39 -10.17
C GLN A 64 3.47 -3.45 -11.17
N LYS A 65 4.22 -4.56 -11.34
CA LYS A 65 3.79 -5.68 -12.20
C LYS A 65 2.45 -6.28 -11.75
N CYS A 66 2.21 -6.36 -10.44
CA CYS A 66 0.96 -6.88 -9.91
C CYS A 66 -0.21 -5.87 -10.02
N HIS A 67 0.05 -4.57 -10.09
CA HIS A 67 -0.96 -3.51 -9.96
C HIS A 67 -1.04 -2.60 -11.20
N CYS A 68 -1.03 -3.20 -12.40
CA CYS A 68 -1.20 -2.47 -13.67
C CYS A 68 -0.17 -1.33 -13.87
N GLY A 69 1.08 -1.56 -13.47
CA GLY A 69 2.17 -0.58 -13.57
C GLY A 69 2.16 0.51 -12.49
N LYS A 70 1.28 0.42 -11.49
CA LYS A 70 1.13 1.44 -10.44
C LYS A 70 1.79 1.00 -9.15
N TRP A 71 2.52 1.91 -8.52
CA TRP A 71 2.97 1.70 -7.15
C TRP A 71 1.80 1.92 -6.16
N VAL A 72 1.61 0.97 -5.26
CA VAL A 72 0.65 1.01 -4.17
C VAL A 72 1.33 0.58 -2.88
N CYS A 73 1.01 1.24 -1.77
CA CYS A 73 1.55 0.85 -0.46
C CYS A 73 1.00 -0.50 -0.01
N GLY A 74 1.64 -1.12 0.99
CA GLY A 74 1.26 -2.45 1.48
C GLY A 74 -0.23 -2.56 1.85
N LEU A 75 -0.78 -1.54 2.52
CA LEU A 75 -2.20 -1.53 2.91
C LEU A 75 -3.15 -1.41 1.70
N CYS A 76 -2.83 -0.54 0.74
CA CYS A 76 -3.65 -0.40 -0.47
C CYS A 76 -3.54 -1.64 -1.37
N SER A 77 -2.38 -2.29 -1.42
CA SER A 77 -2.19 -3.58 -2.10
C SER A 77 -3.17 -4.63 -1.57
N GLU A 78 -3.22 -4.83 -0.25
CA GLU A 78 -4.14 -5.82 0.34
C GLU A 78 -5.61 -5.44 0.11
N ALA A 79 -5.98 -4.18 0.27
CA ALA A 79 -7.35 -3.72 0.04
C ALA A 79 -7.81 -3.95 -1.42
N VAL A 80 -6.93 -3.72 -2.40
CA VAL A 80 -7.22 -3.92 -3.82
C VAL A 80 -7.29 -5.42 -4.14
N LYS A 81 -6.35 -6.23 -3.64
CA LYS A 81 -6.37 -7.69 -3.81
C LYS A 81 -7.65 -8.30 -3.25
N GLU A 82 -8.09 -7.84 -2.08
CA GLU A 82 -9.33 -8.32 -1.45
C GLU A 82 -10.54 -8.03 -2.33
N ARG A 83 -10.63 -6.83 -2.90
CA ARG A 83 -11.71 -6.47 -3.84
C ARG A 83 -11.73 -7.37 -5.08
N VAL A 84 -10.57 -7.69 -5.65
CA VAL A 84 -10.47 -8.59 -6.80
C VAL A 84 -10.87 -10.02 -6.42
N ARG A 85 -10.43 -10.51 -5.25
CA ARG A 85 -10.78 -11.85 -4.75
C ARG A 85 -12.28 -11.99 -4.45
N GLY A 86 -12.90 -10.95 -3.89
CA GLY A 86 -14.31 -10.95 -3.52
C GLY A 86 -15.29 -10.88 -4.69
N SER A 87 -14.82 -10.65 -5.93
CA SER A 87 -15.70 -10.49 -7.10
C SER A 87 -15.00 -10.90 -8.40
N PRO A 88 -15.34 -12.07 -8.99
CA PRO A 88 -14.69 -12.59 -10.20
C PRO A 88 -14.79 -11.67 -11.43
N LYS A 89 -15.73 -10.71 -11.42
CA LYS A 89 -15.97 -9.76 -12.51
C LYS A 89 -15.14 -8.47 -12.41
N VAL A 90 -14.41 -8.27 -11.30
CA VAL A 90 -13.66 -7.02 -11.08
C VAL A 90 -12.23 -7.19 -11.56
N PHE A 91 -11.85 -6.42 -12.56
CA PHE A 91 -10.47 -6.39 -13.03
C PHE A 91 -9.59 -5.57 -12.09
N MET A 92 -8.30 -5.91 -12.01
CA MET A 92 -7.33 -5.23 -11.14
C MET A 92 -7.31 -3.71 -11.36
N LYS A 93 -7.41 -3.26 -12.62
CA LYS A 93 -7.47 -1.84 -12.98
C LYS A 93 -8.70 -1.15 -12.38
N ASP A 94 -9.86 -1.80 -12.42
CA ASP A 94 -11.11 -1.25 -11.89
C ASP A 94 -11.10 -1.25 -10.37
N ALA A 95 -10.55 -2.31 -9.76
CA ALA A 95 -10.33 -2.37 -8.32
C ALA A 95 -9.41 -1.24 -7.83
N LEU A 96 -8.32 -0.97 -8.55
CA LEU A 96 -7.40 0.15 -8.27
C LEU A 96 -8.11 1.50 -8.41
N SER A 97 -8.86 1.72 -9.48
CA SER A 97 -9.59 2.98 -9.69
C SER A 97 -10.62 3.21 -8.58
N SER A 98 -11.46 2.21 -8.32
CA SER A 98 -12.49 2.29 -7.28
C SER A 98 -11.89 2.53 -5.89
N HIS A 99 -10.77 1.89 -5.56
CA HIS A 99 -10.10 2.11 -4.28
C HIS A 99 -9.50 3.52 -4.16
N ARG A 100 -8.92 4.05 -5.25
CA ARG A 100 -8.43 5.43 -5.30
C ARG A 100 -9.57 6.44 -5.12
N ASP A 101 -10.69 6.23 -5.80
CA ASP A 101 -11.85 7.13 -5.74
C ASP A 101 -12.46 7.14 -4.33
N PHE A 102 -12.58 5.96 -3.71
CA PHE A 102 -12.99 5.83 -2.31
C PHE A 102 -12.07 6.63 -1.37
N TYR A 103 -10.75 6.53 -1.54
CA TYR A 103 -9.80 7.24 -0.69
C TYR A 103 -9.87 8.76 -0.89
N LEU A 104 -10.08 9.22 -2.12
CA LEU A 104 -10.27 10.65 -2.43
C LEU A 104 -11.55 11.19 -1.76
N GLU A 105 -12.67 10.48 -1.88
CA GLU A 105 -13.93 10.86 -1.23
C GLU A 105 -13.82 10.86 0.29
N TYR A 106 -13.19 9.82 0.86
CA TYR A 106 -12.91 9.72 2.29
C TYR A 106 -12.06 10.89 2.78
N ASN A 107 -10.99 11.24 2.07
CA ASN A 107 -10.12 12.36 2.44
C ASN A 107 -10.80 13.71 2.28
N CYS A 108 -11.58 13.95 1.22
CA CYS A 108 -12.37 15.16 1.07
C CYS A 108 -13.30 15.37 2.29
N THR A 109 -13.92 14.30 2.77
CA THR A 109 -14.79 14.33 3.94
C THR A 109 -14.02 14.50 5.26
N ARG A 110 -12.93 13.75 5.46
CA ARG A 110 -12.15 13.77 6.71
C ARG A 110 -11.39 15.07 6.90
N LEU A 111 -10.78 15.59 5.84
CA LEU A 111 -9.94 16.81 5.91
C LEU A 111 -10.79 18.07 5.98
N ASN A 112 -12.00 18.07 5.39
CA ASN A 112 -12.89 19.22 5.37
C ASN A 112 -14.34 18.84 5.69
N PRO A 113 -14.63 18.37 6.93
CA PRO A 113 -15.95 17.84 7.29
C PRO A 113 -17.06 18.89 7.18
N LYS A 114 -16.76 20.16 7.48
CA LYS A 114 -17.70 21.28 7.32
C LYS A 114 -18.08 21.51 5.85
N LEU A 115 -17.09 21.49 4.95
CA LEU A 115 -17.35 21.62 3.52
C LEU A 115 -18.17 20.43 3.02
N SER A 116 -17.79 19.20 3.37
CA SER A 116 -18.52 17.98 3.02
C SER A 116 -19.99 18.02 3.49
N LEU A 117 -20.24 18.46 4.73
CA LEU A 117 -21.59 18.68 5.24
C LEU A 117 -22.36 19.71 4.39
N THR A 118 -21.76 20.87 4.10
CA THR A 118 -22.44 21.91 3.30
C THR A 118 -22.75 21.46 1.86
N LEU A 119 -21.85 20.70 1.24
CA LEU A 119 -22.08 20.12 -0.09
C LEU A 119 -23.21 19.09 -0.04
N SER A 120 -23.25 18.26 1.01
CA SER A 120 -24.33 17.29 1.22
C SER A 120 -25.68 17.98 1.43
N MET A 121 -25.75 19.01 2.26
CA MET A 121 -26.95 19.84 2.47
C MET A 121 -27.43 20.49 1.17
N ARG A 122 -26.49 21.03 0.38
CA ARG A 122 -26.78 21.62 -0.95
C ARG A 122 -27.40 20.57 -1.87
N GLU A 123 -26.86 19.37 -1.90
CA GLU A 123 -27.35 18.29 -2.76
C GLU A 123 -28.74 17.81 -2.35
N ILE A 124 -29.02 17.70 -1.05
CA ILE A 124 -30.35 17.43 -0.52
C ILE A 124 -31.35 18.49 -0.98
N ALA A 125 -30.99 19.78 -0.86
CA ALA A 125 -31.84 20.89 -1.30
C ALA A 125 -32.11 20.85 -2.82
N LYS A 126 -31.08 20.53 -3.63
CA LYS A 126 -31.21 20.37 -5.09
C LYS A 126 -32.17 19.24 -5.46
N ARG A 127 -32.00 18.06 -4.84
CA ARG A 127 -32.88 16.90 -5.06
C ARG A 127 -34.32 17.18 -4.64
N SER A 128 -34.51 17.83 -3.50
CA SER A 128 -35.84 18.27 -3.03
C SER A 128 -36.51 19.22 -4.02
N LEU A 129 -35.78 20.21 -4.55
CA LEU A 129 -36.31 21.12 -5.57
C LEU A 129 -36.63 20.42 -6.89
N GLY A 130 -35.77 19.51 -7.35
CA GLY A 130 -35.99 18.70 -8.54
C GLY A 130 -37.26 17.85 -8.41
N ASN A 131 -37.44 17.18 -7.28
CA ASN A 131 -38.63 16.37 -6.99
C ASN A 131 -39.91 17.21 -6.92
N ARG A 132 -39.84 18.46 -6.41
CA ARG A 132 -40.98 19.39 -6.46
C ARG A 132 -41.29 19.86 -7.87
N LYS A 133 -40.30 19.98 -8.76
CA LYS A 133 -40.51 20.34 -10.16
C LYS A 133 -41.12 19.19 -10.97
N SER A 134 -40.69 17.94 -10.70
CA SER A 134 -41.30 16.76 -11.33
C SER A 134 -42.72 16.51 -10.83
N MET A 135 -43.00 16.76 -9.54
CA MET A 135 -44.36 16.67 -8.97
C MET A 135 -45.23 17.91 -9.24
N GLY A 136 -44.61 19.06 -9.54
CA GLY A 136 -45.28 20.33 -9.81
C GLY A 136 -46.04 20.38 -11.14
N VAL A 137 -45.99 19.33 -11.95
CA VAL A 137 -46.91 19.15 -13.09
C VAL A 137 -48.31 18.74 -12.62
N MET A 138 -48.49 18.25 -11.37
CA MET A 138 -49.79 17.71 -10.93
C MET A 138 -50.40 18.30 -9.64
N SER A 139 -49.76 19.18 -8.85
CA SER A 139 -50.48 19.91 -7.77
C SER A 139 -49.65 21.03 -7.13
N ILE A 140 -49.95 22.29 -7.44
CA ILE A 140 -49.52 23.43 -6.61
C ILE A 140 -50.57 23.62 -5.52
N SER A 141 -50.31 23.09 -4.31
CA SER A 141 -50.90 23.61 -3.08
C SER A 141 -49.87 24.52 -2.41
N LYS A 142 -50.13 25.83 -2.43
CA LYS A 142 -49.32 26.86 -1.77
C LYS A 142 -49.16 26.53 -0.29
N LEU A 143 -47.97 26.15 0.14
CA LEU A 143 -47.61 26.07 1.56
C LEU A 143 -47.44 27.50 2.10
N GLY A 144 -48.41 27.93 2.91
CA GLY A 144 -48.38 29.21 3.62
C GLY A 144 -47.25 29.23 4.66
N ARG A 145 -46.53 30.36 4.72
CA ARG A 145 -45.42 30.58 5.63
C ARG A 145 -45.99 30.97 6.99
N SER A 146 -45.93 30.09 7.99
CA SER A 146 -46.33 30.42 9.36
C SER A 146 -45.35 31.43 9.95
N THR A 147 -45.83 32.65 10.19
CA THR A 147 -45.14 33.67 10.97
C THR A 147 -45.43 33.42 12.44
N SER A 148 -44.45 32.99 13.22
CA SER A 148 -44.50 33.12 14.68
C SER A 148 -44.15 34.57 15.05
N HIS A 149 -45.07 35.25 15.73
CA HIS A 149 -44.87 36.59 16.30
C HIS A 149 -44.33 36.50 17.75
N PRO A 150 -43.75 37.60 18.28
CA PRO A 150 -42.80 37.58 19.40
C PRO A 150 -43.41 37.24 20.76
#